data_AF-A0A7J9GXZ0-F1
#
_entry.id   AF-A0A7J9GXZ0-F1
#
_cell.length_a   1.000
_cell.length_b   1.000
_cell.length_c   1.000
_cell.angle_alpha   90.00
_cell.angle_beta   90.00
_cell.angle_gamma   90.00
#
_symmetry.space_group_name_H-M   'P 1'
#
loop_
_entity.id
_entity.type
_entity.pdbx_description
1 polymer ?
#
loop_
_entity_poly.entity_id
_entity_poly.type
_entity_poly.pdbx_seq_one_letter_code
_entity_poly.pdbx_strand_id
1 'polypeptide(L)'
;MYYRRVEEGKQYPVLCRRLASLNEEFITHKSPSSGFDFTSGKRIEQKLLDYNQEAERFGGYAYEELSEISPDHKFLAYTMYDKDNDYFKLSVRNLNSGALCSKPHANRVSNLAWVKDGQALLYVVTDENKRPYRIYCSMIGSTDEDVLLLEEQDENVYVNIRHTKDFHFVTVNTFSPTFSKVFLINAADPFSGMNLVWESEGIVHCVLEHHQGYLYLFTDAPKDGQIVDSHYLLRSPVDSSSNPRIWENVFIGDQNLVIEDVDFCNSHLVLITREGRKYGICSVALPLPGWKQAVHLRELQPHFLPLPKHVCNISPGPNYDYYSKTMRFTISSPVMPDAVVDYDLSNGRWNIVQQQNMLHERTRILYGTALSSAIAEKTTNVKFSSMNDVKSEDRNLWNDLSEFYACEHHDVSSYDGAMVPLTIVYSRKNRKDNQSPGLLHGHGAYGEMLDKRWRSELKSLLDRGWIVAYADV
;
A
#
# COMPACT_ATOMS: atom_id res chain seq x y z
N MET A 1 12.85 7.89 6.90
CA MET A 1 12.11 6.61 6.96
C MET A 1 11.26 6.54 8.20
N TYR A 2 10.03 6.04 8.05
CA TYR A 2 9.06 5.82 9.13
C TYR A 2 8.85 4.31 9.33
N TYR A 3 8.66 3.88 10.58
CA TYR A 3 8.44 2.47 10.92
C TYR A 3 7.77 2.32 12.28
N ARG A 4 7.13 1.19 12.51
CA ARG A 4 6.62 0.78 13.83
C ARG A 4 7.49 -0.34 14.38
N ARG A 5 7.70 -0.35 15.69
CA ARG A 5 8.35 -1.46 16.40
C ARG A 5 7.61 -1.76 17.70
N VAL A 6 7.56 -3.03 18.07
CA VAL A 6 7.02 -3.48 19.35
C VAL A 6 8.19 -3.79 20.28
N GLU A 7 8.16 -3.22 21.48
CA GLU A 7 9.15 -3.51 22.52
C GLU A 7 8.74 -4.78 23.27
N GLU A 8 9.71 -5.61 23.68
CA GLU A 8 9.43 -6.82 24.44
C GLU A 8 8.63 -6.51 25.71
N GLY A 9 7.58 -7.29 25.98
CA GLY A 9 6.69 -7.09 27.12
C GLY A 9 5.73 -5.91 27.01
N LYS A 10 5.76 -5.12 25.92
CA LYS A 10 4.76 -4.08 25.64
C LYS A 10 3.63 -4.62 24.78
N GLN A 11 2.42 -4.12 25.02
CA GLN A 11 1.22 -4.54 24.29
C GLN A 11 1.11 -3.86 22.92
N TYR A 12 1.52 -2.59 22.85
CA TYR A 12 1.35 -1.76 21.67
C TYR A 12 2.69 -1.33 21.07
N PRO A 13 2.74 -1.08 19.74
CA PRO A 13 3.95 -0.61 19.09
C PRO A 13 4.30 0.83 19.49
N VAL A 14 5.41 1.32 18.95
CA VAL A 14 5.80 2.73 18.92
C VAL A 14 6.05 3.13 17.47
N LEU A 15 5.42 4.21 17.00
CA LEU A 15 5.70 4.81 15.70
C LEU A 15 6.98 5.65 15.82
N CYS A 16 7.92 5.40 14.92
CA CYS A 16 9.25 5.99 14.94
C CYS A 16 9.63 6.51 13.56
N ARG A 17 10.62 7.42 13.52
CA ARG A 17 11.34 7.78 12.29
C ARG A 17 12.83 7.91 12.50
N ARG A 18 13.55 7.89 11.37
CA ARG A 18 14.97 8.25 11.26
C ARG A 18 15.29 8.87 9.91
N LEU A 19 16.44 9.52 9.81
CA LEU A 19 17.00 9.98 8.54
C LEU A 19 17.32 8.79 7.63
N ALA A 20 17.02 8.92 6.33
CA ALA A 20 17.25 7.85 5.36
C ALA A 20 18.74 7.54 5.17
N SER A 21 19.60 8.56 5.23
CA SER A 21 21.06 8.42 5.11
C SER A 21 21.69 7.57 6.21
N LEU A 22 21.04 7.44 7.37
CA LEU A 22 21.51 6.66 8.51
C LEU A 22 20.90 5.26 8.55
N ASN A 23 20.26 4.81 7.47
CA ASN A 23 19.57 3.52 7.45
C ASN A 23 20.54 2.33 7.50
N GLU A 24 21.63 2.38 6.74
CA GLU A 24 22.60 1.27 6.65
C GLU A 24 23.35 1.03 7.95
N GLU A 25 23.48 2.06 8.79
CA GLU A 25 24.10 1.99 10.12
C GLU A 25 23.28 1.13 11.11
N PHE A 26 22.06 0.71 10.74
CA PHE A 26 21.13 -0.02 11.59
C PHE A 26 21.15 -1.56 11.42
N ILE A 27 22.11 -2.14 10.69
CA ILE A 27 22.19 -3.61 10.62
C ILE A 27 22.74 -4.15 11.96
N THR A 28 21.85 -4.38 12.92
CA THR A 28 22.13 -5.10 14.17
C THR A 28 21.21 -6.31 14.27
N HIS A 29 21.74 -7.46 13.84
CA HIS A 29 21.18 -8.79 14.12
C HIS A 29 21.29 -9.18 15.61
N LYS A 30 21.33 -8.22 16.54
CA LYS A 30 21.52 -8.45 17.98
C LYS A 30 20.66 -7.49 18.77
N SER A 31 19.74 -8.04 19.56
CA SER A 31 18.95 -7.28 20.53
C SER A 31 19.85 -6.66 21.62
N PRO A 32 19.55 -5.44 22.11
CA PRO A 32 18.63 -4.45 21.56
C PRO A 32 19.40 -3.20 21.08
N SER A 33 19.26 -2.82 19.80
CA SER A 33 19.57 -1.44 19.39
C SER A 33 18.26 -0.71 19.09
N SER A 34 17.58 -0.28 20.15
CA SER A 34 16.48 0.67 20.10
C SER A 34 17.01 2.05 19.66
N GLY A 35 17.28 2.20 18.37
CA GLY A 35 17.54 3.49 17.75
C GLY A 35 18.81 4.20 18.20
N PHE A 36 19.84 3.45 18.61
CA PHE A 36 21.10 3.96 19.13
C PHE A 36 22.23 3.49 18.21
N ASP A 37 23.02 4.45 17.70
CA ASP A 37 24.29 4.14 17.03
C ASP A 37 25.38 4.03 18.09
N PHE A 38 25.93 2.82 18.25
CA PHE A 38 27.01 2.53 19.19
C PHE A 38 28.36 3.10 18.76
N THR A 39 28.52 3.44 17.48
CA THR A 39 29.77 4.00 16.92
C THR A 39 29.87 5.48 17.23
N SER A 40 28.81 6.26 16.99
CA SER A 40 28.77 7.69 17.33
C SER A 40 28.25 8.01 18.73
N GLY A 41 27.67 7.02 19.44
CA GLY A 41 27.04 7.21 20.74
C GLY A 41 25.76 8.05 20.70
N LYS A 42 25.14 8.21 19.52
CA LYS A 42 23.98 9.07 19.30
C LYS A 42 22.72 8.25 19.09
N ARG A 43 21.60 8.82 19.56
CA ARG A 43 20.28 8.35 19.21
C ARG A 43 19.94 8.76 17.78
N ILE A 44 19.78 7.78 16.91
CA ILE A 44 19.45 7.95 15.48
C ILE A 44 17.95 7.77 15.18
N GLU A 45 17.16 7.40 16.18
CA GLU A 45 15.70 7.26 16.12
C GLU A 45 14.97 8.35 16.91
N GLN A 46 13.93 8.91 16.30
CA GLN A 46 12.94 9.72 16.98
C GLN A 46 11.64 8.93 17.16
N LYS A 47 11.17 8.79 18.41
CA LYS A 47 9.82 8.28 18.72
C LYS A 47 8.81 9.37 18.40
N LEU A 48 7.79 9.03 17.62
CA LEU A 48 6.73 9.96 17.18
C LEU A 48 5.45 9.78 17.97
N LEU A 49 5.02 8.53 18.14
CA LEU A 49 3.82 8.17 18.89
C LEU A 49 4.06 6.87 19.67
N ASP A 50 3.87 6.92 20.99
CA ASP A 50 3.91 5.74 21.85
C ASP A 50 2.48 5.31 22.15
N TYR A 51 2.04 4.24 21.48
CA TYR A 51 0.66 3.76 21.60
C TYR A 51 0.38 3.20 23.00
N ASN A 52 1.39 2.83 23.78
CA ASN A 52 1.20 2.41 25.16
C ASN A 52 0.80 3.60 26.06
N GLN A 53 1.37 4.79 25.80
CA GLN A 53 0.98 6.03 26.50
C GLN A 53 -0.37 6.55 26.01
N GLU A 54 -0.64 6.43 24.70
CA GLU A 54 -1.95 6.80 24.16
C GLU A 54 -3.06 5.90 24.71
N ALA A 55 -2.80 4.60 24.91
CA ALA A 55 -3.77 3.71 25.54
C ALA A 55 -4.27 4.27 26.90
N GLU A 56 -3.38 4.84 27.72
CA GLU A 56 -3.75 5.46 29.00
C GLU A 56 -4.67 6.68 28.81
N ARG A 57 -4.48 7.46 27.73
CA ARG A 57 -5.33 8.62 27.39
C ARG A 57 -6.72 8.22 26.87
N PHE A 58 -6.89 7.00 26.36
CA PHE A 58 -8.08 6.53 25.66
C PHE A 58 -8.70 5.27 26.31
N GLY A 59 -8.69 5.20 27.65
CA GLY A 59 -9.43 4.16 28.39
C GLY A 59 -8.71 2.81 28.49
N GLY A 60 -7.39 2.79 28.41
CA GLY A 60 -6.53 1.60 28.49
C GLY A 60 -6.42 0.82 27.20
N TYR A 61 -6.82 1.40 26.06
CA TYR A 61 -6.82 0.74 24.76
C TYR A 61 -6.30 1.69 23.68
N ALA A 62 -5.35 1.24 22.85
CA ALA A 62 -4.86 2.00 21.72
C ALA A 62 -5.26 1.34 20.41
N TYR A 63 -6.09 2.05 19.64
CA TYR A 63 -6.47 1.68 18.29
C TYR A 63 -6.54 2.94 17.42
N GLU A 64 -5.58 3.04 16.51
CA GLU A 64 -5.47 4.11 15.53
C GLU A 64 -6.07 3.65 14.22
N GLU A 65 -6.97 4.45 13.66
CA GLU A 65 -7.53 4.22 12.34
C GLU A 65 -6.75 4.96 11.26
N LEU A 66 -6.37 6.21 11.53
CA LEU A 66 -5.70 7.08 10.56
C LEU A 66 -4.45 7.71 11.15
N SER A 67 -3.42 7.86 10.31
CA SER A 67 -2.21 8.61 10.64
C SER A 67 -1.61 9.24 9.38
N GLU A 68 -1.36 10.54 9.39
CA GLU A 68 -0.68 11.26 8.30
C GLU A 68 0.41 12.19 8.84
N ILE A 69 1.58 12.16 8.20
CA ILE A 69 2.67 13.11 8.44
C ILE A 69 2.46 14.32 7.52
N SER A 70 2.62 15.53 8.04
CA SER A 70 2.60 16.74 7.23
C SER A 70 3.70 16.74 6.14
N PRO A 71 3.49 17.42 5.00
CA PRO A 71 4.47 17.50 3.91
C PRO A 71 5.84 18.03 4.33
N ASP A 72 5.88 18.88 5.36
CA ASP A 72 7.11 19.45 5.92
C ASP A 72 7.71 18.60 7.06
N HIS A 73 7.13 17.43 7.35
CA HIS A 73 7.52 16.49 8.38
C HIS A 73 7.51 17.09 9.81
N LYS A 74 6.80 18.19 10.06
CA LYS A 74 6.74 18.82 11.39
C LYS A 74 5.58 18.32 12.25
N PHE A 75 4.53 17.77 11.65
CA PHE A 75 3.33 17.35 12.37
C PHE A 75 2.93 15.92 12.02
N LEU A 76 2.31 15.24 12.99
CA LEU A 76 1.59 13.98 12.82
C LEU A 76 0.13 14.23 13.22
N ALA A 77 -0.78 14.10 12.26
CA ALA A 77 -2.21 14.02 12.53
C ALA A 77 -2.59 12.54 12.65
N TYR A 78 -3.33 12.18 13.68
CA TYR A 78 -3.75 10.81 13.90
C TYR A 78 -5.11 10.76 14.61
N THR A 79 -5.83 9.67 14.40
CA THR A 79 -7.06 9.38 15.14
C THR A 79 -6.84 8.24 16.12
N MET A 80 -7.49 8.30 17.29
CA MET A 80 -7.48 7.21 18.27
C MET A 80 -8.91 6.90 18.68
N TYR A 81 -9.22 5.61 18.81
CA TYR A 81 -10.53 5.16 19.26
C TYR A 81 -10.73 5.52 20.74
N ASP A 82 -11.75 6.33 20.99
CA ASP A 82 -12.20 6.68 22.33
C ASP A 82 -13.23 5.64 22.79
N LYS A 83 -12.75 4.68 23.58
CA LYS A 83 -13.56 3.55 24.07
C LYS A 83 -14.79 4.01 24.86
N ASP A 84 -14.67 5.11 25.59
CA ASP A 84 -15.75 5.61 26.45
C ASP A 84 -16.89 6.24 25.63
N ASN A 85 -16.59 6.68 24.40
CA ASN A 85 -17.53 7.41 23.57
C ASN A 85 -17.86 6.76 22.20
N ASP A 86 -17.24 5.62 21.87
CA ASP A 86 -17.41 4.86 20.62
C ASP A 86 -17.18 5.67 19.33
N TYR A 87 -16.13 6.48 19.28
CA TYR A 87 -15.71 7.16 18.05
C TYR A 87 -14.20 7.39 17.99
N PHE A 88 -13.72 7.75 16.80
CA PHE A 88 -12.34 8.19 16.60
C PHE A 88 -12.16 9.68 16.86
N LYS A 89 -11.18 10.02 17.70
CA LYS A 89 -10.83 11.39 18.04
C LYS A 89 -9.53 11.79 17.36
N LEU A 90 -9.56 12.91 16.65
CA LEU A 90 -8.40 13.51 16.02
C LEU A 90 -7.50 14.19 17.07
N SER A 91 -6.21 13.92 16.97
CA SER A 91 -5.13 14.63 17.65
C SER A 91 -4.05 15.00 16.64
N VAL A 92 -3.43 16.16 16.84
CA VAL A 92 -2.23 16.56 16.07
C VAL A 92 -1.06 16.72 17.03
N ARG A 93 0.08 16.14 16.70
CA ARG A 93 1.31 16.21 17.48
C ARG A 93 2.37 16.96 16.70
N ASN A 94 2.99 17.95 17.32
CA ASN A 94 4.19 18.59 16.81
C ASN A 94 5.39 17.66 17.04
N LEU A 95 6.02 17.23 15.94
CA LEU A 95 7.11 16.26 15.97
C LEU A 95 8.44 16.88 16.42
N ASN A 96 8.58 18.20 16.44
CA ASN A 96 9.81 18.84 16.93
C ASN A 96 9.78 18.96 18.47
N SER A 97 8.66 19.39 19.05
CA SER A 97 8.52 19.53 20.50
C SER A 97 8.01 18.25 21.20
N GLY A 98 7.37 17.35 20.46
CA GLY A 98 6.67 16.18 21.01
C GLY A 98 5.30 16.50 21.63
N ALA A 99 4.91 17.77 21.69
CA ALA A 99 3.66 18.22 22.30
C ALA A 99 2.46 18.06 21.36
N LEU A 100 1.27 17.89 21.95
CA LEU A 100 0.01 17.95 21.21
C LEU A 100 -0.33 19.40 20.89
N CYS A 101 -0.78 19.64 19.66
CA CYS A 101 -1.34 20.91 19.24
C CYS A 101 -2.71 21.09 19.91
N SER A 102 -3.05 22.34 20.26
CA SER A 102 -4.38 22.68 20.76
C SER A 102 -5.47 22.52 19.70
N LYS A 103 -5.13 22.69 18.42
CA LYS A 103 -6.04 22.59 17.27
C LYS A 103 -5.29 22.05 16.03
N PRO A 104 -5.93 21.25 15.15
CA PRO A 104 -7.28 20.69 15.22
C PRO A 104 -7.47 19.63 16.29
N HIS A 105 -8.68 19.61 16.85
CA HIS A 105 -9.22 18.52 17.65
C HIS A 105 -10.68 18.32 17.24
N ALA A 106 -11.05 17.11 16.86
CA ALA A 106 -12.40 16.80 16.43
C ALA A 106 -12.75 15.36 16.80
N ASN A 107 -14.03 15.11 16.99
CA ASN A 107 -14.57 13.77 17.25
C ASN A 107 -15.17 13.21 15.96
N ARG A 108 -15.34 11.88 15.91
CA ARG A 108 -15.94 11.16 14.76
C ARG A 108 -15.20 11.42 13.44
N VAL A 109 -13.88 11.60 13.50
CA VAL A 109 -13.07 11.88 12.32
C VAL A 109 -12.77 10.56 11.58
N SER A 110 -13.12 10.50 10.30
CA SER A 110 -12.97 9.31 9.46
C SER A 110 -12.04 9.48 8.26
N ASN A 111 -11.48 10.69 8.05
CA ASN A 111 -10.51 10.93 6.98
C ASN A 111 -9.73 12.24 7.22
N LEU A 112 -8.51 12.35 6.66
CA LEU A 112 -7.56 13.45 6.86
C LEU A 112 -6.88 13.79 5.52
N ALA A 113 -6.53 15.06 5.32
CA ALA A 113 -5.62 15.48 4.26
C ALA A 113 -4.91 16.80 4.64
N TRP A 114 -3.58 16.83 4.52
CA TRP A 114 -2.80 18.05 4.73
C TRP A 114 -2.92 19.06 3.59
N VAL A 115 -3.02 20.34 3.93
CA VAL A 115 -3.07 21.48 3.00
C VAL A 115 -2.19 22.63 3.51
N LYS A 116 -2.01 23.67 2.68
CA LYS A 116 -1.15 24.83 2.95
C LYS A 116 0.26 24.44 3.42
N ASP A 117 0.87 23.49 2.72
CA ASP A 117 2.21 22.95 3.03
C ASP A 117 2.35 22.43 4.47
N GLY A 118 1.26 21.88 5.03
CA GLY A 118 1.23 21.35 6.40
C GLY A 118 0.80 22.36 7.47
N GLN A 119 0.42 23.58 7.10
CA GLN A 119 -0.08 24.60 8.04
C GLN A 119 -1.56 24.47 8.35
N ALA A 120 -2.29 23.66 7.58
CA ALA A 120 -3.70 23.38 7.80
C ALA A 120 -4.04 21.92 7.49
N LEU A 121 -5.13 21.45 8.06
CA LEU A 121 -5.61 20.08 7.94
C LEU A 121 -7.08 20.11 7.52
N LEU A 122 -7.39 19.40 6.44
CA LEU A 122 -8.75 19.00 6.10
C LEU A 122 -9.08 17.70 6.83
N TYR A 123 -10.28 17.60 7.38
CA TYR A 123 -10.75 16.36 7.98
C TYR A 123 -12.25 16.15 7.71
N VAL A 124 -12.63 14.88 7.60
CA VAL A 124 -14.01 14.46 7.40
C VAL A 124 -14.56 13.93 8.70
N VAL A 125 -15.78 14.36 9.06
CA VAL A 125 -16.50 13.83 10.22
C VAL A 125 -17.72 13.02 9.80
N THR A 126 -18.05 12.03 10.63
CA THR A 126 -19.24 11.21 10.43
C THR A 126 -20.44 11.75 11.21
N ASP A 127 -21.64 11.39 10.75
CA ASP A 127 -22.87 11.52 11.52
C ASP A 127 -22.97 10.43 12.63
N GLU A 128 -24.16 10.30 13.22
CA GLU A 128 -24.45 9.30 14.26
C GLU A 128 -24.42 7.86 13.72
N ASN A 129 -24.75 7.67 12.45
CA ASN A 129 -24.75 6.38 11.74
C ASN A 129 -23.37 6.01 11.19
N LYS A 130 -22.32 6.76 11.57
CA LYS A 130 -20.94 6.57 11.09
C LYS A 130 -20.77 6.85 9.59
N ARG A 131 -21.71 7.58 8.95
CA ARG A 131 -21.58 8.02 7.55
C ARG A 131 -20.76 9.30 7.46
N PRO A 132 -19.66 9.33 6.69
CA PRO A 132 -18.88 10.54 6.42
C PRO A 132 -19.65 11.55 5.57
N TYR A 133 -19.86 12.77 6.07
CA TYR A 133 -20.76 13.75 5.40
C TYR A 133 -20.33 15.22 5.48
N ARG A 134 -19.41 15.59 6.38
CA ARG A 134 -18.92 16.97 6.52
C ARG A 134 -17.41 17.04 6.37
N ILE A 135 -16.94 18.04 5.62
CA ILE A 135 -15.52 18.37 5.48
C ILE A 135 -15.24 19.70 6.17
N TYR A 136 -14.28 19.70 7.08
CA TYR A 136 -13.80 20.90 7.75
C TYR A 136 -12.34 21.18 7.38
N CYS A 137 -11.97 22.46 7.41
CA CYS A 137 -10.59 22.93 7.31
C CYS A 137 -10.19 23.65 8.59
N SER A 138 -9.05 23.24 9.16
CA SER A 138 -8.51 23.81 10.40
C SER A 138 -7.07 24.24 10.24
N MET A 139 -6.75 25.45 10.70
CA MET A 139 -5.38 25.96 10.77
C MET A 139 -4.69 25.43 12.04
N ILE A 140 -3.47 24.92 11.91
CA ILE A 140 -2.71 24.38 13.05
C ILE A 140 -2.49 25.46 14.12
N GLY A 141 -2.95 25.20 15.33
CA GLY A 141 -2.78 26.10 16.48
C GLY A 141 -3.61 27.39 16.44
N SER A 142 -4.54 27.56 15.49
CA SER A 142 -5.44 28.72 15.47
C SER A 142 -6.45 28.67 16.62
N THR A 143 -6.93 29.85 17.03
CA THR A 143 -8.05 30.03 17.97
C THR A 143 -9.39 30.25 17.27
N ASP A 144 -9.37 30.50 15.96
CA ASP A 144 -10.60 30.69 15.17
C ASP A 144 -11.36 29.38 15.03
N GLU A 145 -12.66 29.42 14.75
CA GLU A 145 -13.48 28.24 14.49
C GLU A 145 -13.05 27.50 13.22
N ASP A 146 -13.28 26.18 13.18
CA ASP A 146 -12.97 25.40 11.97
C ASP A 146 -13.99 25.71 10.87
N VAL A 147 -13.48 25.89 9.65
CA VAL A 147 -14.32 26.31 8.52
C VAL A 147 -14.94 25.08 7.87
N LEU A 148 -16.27 25.03 7.82
CA LEU A 148 -17.02 24.02 7.08
C LEU A 148 -16.90 24.28 5.58
N LEU A 149 -16.35 23.33 4.83
CA LEU A 149 -16.22 23.43 3.36
C LEU A 149 -17.32 22.70 2.60
N LEU A 150 -17.81 21.59 3.15
CA LEU A 150 -18.88 20.78 2.56
C LEU A 150 -19.73 20.17 3.67
N GLU A 151 -21.05 20.15 3.45
CA GLU A 151 -21.98 19.34 4.21
C GLU A 151 -22.94 18.64 3.25
N GLU A 152 -22.93 17.31 3.25
CA GLU A 152 -23.79 16.48 2.43
C GLU A 152 -25.05 16.07 3.19
N GLN A 153 -26.20 16.51 2.69
CA GLN A 153 -27.51 16.33 3.33
C GLN A 153 -28.17 15.01 2.94
N ASP A 154 -27.85 14.42 1.79
CA ASP A 154 -28.40 13.13 1.38
C ASP A 154 -27.72 11.99 2.15
N GLU A 155 -28.51 11.23 2.89
CA GLU A 155 -28.06 10.11 3.72
C GLU A 155 -27.50 8.94 2.89
N ASN A 156 -27.73 8.91 1.57
CA ASN A 156 -27.17 7.90 0.66
C ASN A 156 -25.85 8.32 0.04
N VAL A 157 -25.38 9.54 0.30
CA VAL A 157 -24.14 10.07 -0.24
C VAL A 157 -23.07 10.06 0.84
N TYR A 158 -21.91 9.54 0.45
CA TYR A 158 -20.72 9.40 1.29
C TYR A 158 -19.62 10.31 0.75
N VAL A 159 -18.82 10.90 1.65
CA VAL A 159 -17.77 11.84 1.30
C VAL A 159 -16.41 11.35 1.78
N ASN A 160 -15.41 11.41 0.91
CA ASN A 160 -14.01 11.09 1.22
C ASN A 160 -13.07 12.16 0.64
N ILE A 161 -11.91 12.35 1.26
CA ILE A 161 -10.84 13.24 0.80
C ILE A 161 -9.50 12.51 0.67
N ARG A 162 -8.71 12.91 -0.32
CA ARG A 162 -7.35 12.40 -0.50
C ARG A 162 -6.46 13.43 -1.17
N HIS A 163 -5.25 13.66 -0.64
CA HIS A 163 -4.27 14.51 -1.30
C HIS A 163 -3.69 13.82 -2.55
N THR A 164 -3.41 14.60 -3.60
CA THR A 164 -2.54 14.13 -4.69
C THR A 164 -1.13 13.92 -4.17
N LYS A 165 -0.37 12.99 -4.75
CA LYS A 165 0.98 12.68 -4.26
C LYS A 165 1.93 13.87 -4.20
N ASP A 166 1.76 14.84 -5.08
CA ASP A 166 2.54 16.06 -5.12
C ASP A 166 1.99 17.19 -4.25
N PHE A 167 0.94 16.92 -3.45
CA PHE A 167 0.28 17.86 -2.54
C PHE A 167 -0.26 19.14 -3.19
N HIS A 168 -0.44 19.19 -4.51
CA HIS A 168 -1.01 20.37 -5.17
C HIS A 168 -2.52 20.46 -4.99
N PHE A 169 -3.18 19.31 -4.88
CA PHE A 169 -4.63 19.24 -4.76
C PHE A 169 -5.07 18.26 -3.68
N VAL A 170 -6.28 18.47 -3.17
CA VAL A 170 -7.04 17.47 -2.43
C VAL A 170 -8.26 17.11 -3.25
N THR A 171 -8.40 15.83 -3.54
CA THR A 171 -9.59 15.25 -4.17
C THR A 171 -10.68 15.13 -3.13
N VAL A 172 -11.91 15.48 -3.50
CA VAL A 172 -13.12 15.22 -2.72
C VAL A 172 -13.97 14.27 -3.53
N ASN A 173 -14.11 13.05 -3.06
CA ASN A 173 -14.87 12.00 -3.72
C ASN A 173 -16.24 11.91 -3.04
N THR A 174 -17.30 12.07 -3.82
CA THR A 174 -18.67 11.82 -3.36
C THR A 174 -19.29 10.67 -4.13
N PHE A 175 -19.83 9.70 -3.42
CA PHE A 175 -20.38 8.48 -4.02
C PHE A 175 -21.69 8.09 -3.37
N SER A 176 -22.58 7.56 -4.20
CA SER A 176 -23.88 7.01 -3.83
C SER A 176 -24.16 5.78 -4.70
N PRO A 177 -25.24 5.03 -4.44
CA PRO A 177 -25.64 3.94 -5.33
C PRO A 177 -25.92 4.37 -6.78
N THR A 178 -26.14 5.66 -7.04
CA THR A 178 -26.57 6.17 -8.36
C THR A 178 -25.54 7.05 -9.05
N PHE A 179 -24.48 7.51 -8.37
CA PHE A 179 -23.43 8.31 -8.99
C PHE A 179 -22.12 8.28 -8.21
N SER A 180 -21.05 8.65 -8.91
CA SER A 180 -19.74 8.95 -8.34
C SER A 180 -19.21 10.26 -8.91
N LYS A 181 -18.68 11.14 -8.06
CA LYS A 181 -18.15 12.46 -8.44
C LYS A 181 -16.81 12.71 -7.77
N VAL A 182 -15.93 13.39 -8.49
CA VAL A 182 -14.63 13.83 -8.00
C VAL A 182 -14.50 15.33 -8.18
N PHE A 183 -14.27 16.03 -7.07
CA PHE A 183 -13.97 17.45 -7.03
C PHE A 183 -12.49 17.67 -6.66
N LEU A 184 -11.94 18.81 -7.03
CA LEU A 184 -10.62 19.27 -6.62
C LEU A 184 -10.70 20.51 -5.74
N ILE A 185 -9.96 20.48 -4.63
CA ILE A 185 -9.60 21.62 -3.80
C ILE A 185 -8.13 21.95 -4.08
N ASN A 186 -7.81 23.23 -4.33
CA ASN A 186 -6.43 23.69 -4.39
C ASN A 186 -5.81 23.60 -2.98
N ALA A 187 -4.76 22.80 -2.80
CA ALA A 187 -4.17 22.61 -1.48
C ALA A 187 -3.45 23.87 -0.96
N ALA A 188 -2.99 24.76 -1.84
CA ALA A 188 -2.38 26.03 -1.43
C ALA A 188 -3.41 27.05 -0.94
N ASP A 189 -4.64 26.99 -1.47
CA ASP A 189 -5.76 27.83 -1.06
C ASP A 189 -7.05 27.01 -0.93
N PRO A 190 -7.23 26.24 0.16
CA PRO A 190 -8.38 25.36 0.33
C PRO A 190 -9.72 26.10 0.43
N PHE A 191 -9.71 27.43 0.55
CA PHE A 191 -10.90 28.27 0.62
C PHE A 191 -11.34 28.82 -0.74
N SER A 192 -10.57 28.56 -1.81
CA SER A 192 -10.92 28.98 -3.17
C SER A 192 -12.16 28.26 -3.76
N GLY A 193 -12.68 27.26 -3.05
CA GLY A 193 -13.81 26.44 -3.48
C GLY A 193 -13.39 25.10 -4.10
N MET A 194 -14.41 24.27 -4.34
CA MET A 194 -14.29 22.95 -4.95
C MET A 194 -14.70 22.99 -6.43
N ASN A 195 -13.91 22.37 -7.30
CA ASN A 195 -14.21 22.28 -8.73
C ASN A 195 -14.52 20.84 -9.12
N LEU A 196 -15.70 20.58 -9.68
CA LEU A 196 -16.04 19.26 -10.24
C LEU A 196 -15.15 18.99 -11.45
N VAL A 197 -14.43 17.86 -11.44
CA VAL A 197 -13.55 17.47 -12.55
C VAL A 197 -13.99 16.20 -13.25
N TRP A 198 -14.77 15.36 -12.58
CA TRP A 198 -15.24 14.11 -13.14
C TRP A 198 -16.52 13.62 -12.46
N GLU A 199 -17.40 12.99 -13.23
CA GLU A 199 -18.60 12.34 -12.74
C GLU A 199 -18.95 11.09 -13.58
N SER A 200 -19.61 10.13 -12.96
CA SER A 200 -20.13 8.92 -13.60
C SER A 200 -21.41 8.44 -12.93
N GLU A 201 -22.21 7.66 -13.65
CA GLU A 201 -23.40 7.00 -13.13
C GLU A 201 -23.01 5.75 -12.32
N GLY A 202 -23.72 5.52 -11.22
CA GLY A 202 -23.47 4.41 -10.30
C GLY A 202 -22.24 4.59 -9.42
N ILE A 203 -21.99 3.57 -8.59
CA ILE A 203 -20.78 3.47 -7.79
C ILE A 203 -19.66 2.89 -8.65
N VAL A 204 -18.55 3.62 -8.74
CA VAL A 204 -17.37 3.24 -9.54
C VAL A 204 -16.12 3.44 -8.70
N HIS A 205 -15.14 2.56 -8.87
CA HIS A 205 -13.84 2.79 -8.26
C HIS A 205 -13.10 3.84 -9.09
N CYS A 206 -12.61 4.89 -8.43
CA CYS A 206 -11.82 5.93 -9.07
C CYS A 206 -10.76 6.50 -8.14
N VAL A 207 -9.57 6.69 -8.70
CA VAL A 207 -8.46 7.39 -8.04
C VAL A 207 -7.96 8.46 -8.99
N LEU A 208 -7.93 9.70 -8.51
CA LEU A 208 -7.46 10.85 -9.27
C LEU A 208 -6.12 11.32 -8.70
N GLU A 209 -5.11 11.41 -9.56
CA GLU A 209 -3.78 11.93 -9.22
C GLU A 209 -3.45 13.13 -10.12
N HIS A 210 -2.63 14.05 -9.59
CA HIS A 210 -2.05 15.14 -10.37
C HIS A 210 -0.57 14.87 -10.60
N HIS A 211 -0.12 15.09 -11.84
CA HIS A 211 1.28 14.95 -12.21
C HIS A 211 1.60 15.89 -13.37
N GLN A 212 2.53 16.82 -13.14
CA GLN A 212 3.12 17.72 -14.16
C GLN A 212 2.08 18.41 -15.07
N GLY A 213 1.03 19.00 -14.49
CA GLY A 213 0.02 19.78 -15.23
C GLY A 213 -1.09 18.93 -15.85
N TYR A 214 -1.14 17.63 -15.55
CA TYR A 214 -2.20 16.73 -15.95
C TYR A 214 -2.85 16.06 -14.75
N LEU A 215 -4.14 15.80 -14.89
CA LEU A 215 -4.90 14.91 -14.04
C LEU A 215 -4.92 13.52 -14.66
N TYR A 216 -4.65 12.50 -13.85
CA TYR A 216 -4.70 11.10 -14.22
C TYR A 216 -5.80 10.43 -13.41
N LEU A 217 -6.74 9.78 -14.08
CA LEU A 217 -7.88 9.12 -13.46
C LEU A 217 -7.79 7.62 -13.73
N PHE A 218 -7.55 6.84 -12.68
CA PHE A 218 -7.61 5.38 -12.72
C PHE A 218 -9.00 4.93 -12.28
N THR A 219 -9.76 4.29 -13.16
CA THR A 219 -11.16 3.96 -12.89
C THR A 219 -11.64 2.73 -13.66
N ASP A 220 -12.70 2.10 -13.16
CA ASP A 220 -13.48 1.02 -13.79
C ASP A 220 -14.85 1.50 -14.29
N ALA A 221 -15.03 2.83 -14.43
CA ALA A 221 -16.29 3.39 -14.90
C ALA A 221 -16.71 2.84 -16.27
N PRO A 222 -18.02 2.76 -16.57
CA PRO A 222 -18.51 2.30 -17.86
C PRO A 222 -17.93 3.11 -19.02
N LYS A 223 -17.48 2.43 -20.08
CA LYS A 223 -17.02 3.05 -21.33
C LYS A 223 -18.16 3.09 -22.32
N ASP A 224 -18.57 4.29 -22.74
CA ASP A 224 -19.67 4.50 -23.70
C ASP A 224 -20.96 3.74 -23.30
N GLY A 225 -21.24 3.69 -22.00
CA GLY A 225 -22.39 2.98 -21.42
C GLY A 225 -22.22 1.46 -21.25
N GLN A 226 -21.05 0.91 -21.58
CA GLN A 226 -20.74 -0.51 -21.40
C GLN A 226 -19.93 -0.74 -20.12
N ILE A 227 -20.36 -1.71 -19.31
CA ILE A 227 -19.62 -2.16 -18.13
C ILE A 227 -18.26 -2.71 -18.58
N VAL A 228 -17.22 -2.41 -17.81
CA VAL A 228 -15.86 -2.93 -18.02
C VAL A 228 -15.43 -3.80 -16.85
N ASP A 229 -14.70 -4.88 -17.15
CA ASP A 229 -14.25 -5.84 -16.14
C ASP A 229 -12.84 -5.51 -15.59
N SER A 230 -12.32 -4.31 -15.90
CA SER A 230 -10.98 -3.89 -15.49
C SER A 230 -10.84 -2.39 -15.44
N HIS A 231 -9.90 -1.94 -14.60
CA HIS A 231 -9.53 -0.55 -14.52
C HIS A 231 -8.72 -0.10 -15.74
N TYR A 232 -8.82 1.19 -16.05
CA TYR A 232 -8.06 1.84 -17.10
C TYR A 232 -7.66 3.24 -16.65
N LEU A 233 -6.64 3.79 -17.32
CA LEU A 233 -6.07 5.08 -16.99
C LEU A 233 -6.48 6.13 -18.04
N LEU A 234 -7.16 7.17 -17.59
CA LEU A 234 -7.50 8.35 -18.35
C LEU A 234 -6.60 9.52 -17.96
N ARG A 235 -6.51 10.53 -18.83
CA ARG A 235 -5.79 11.77 -18.57
C ARG A 235 -6.51 12.99 -19.13
N SER A 236 -6.36 14.13 -18.45
CA SER A 236 -6.82 15.45 -18.92
C SER A 236 -5.88 16.57 -18.44
N PRO A 237 -5.59 17.63 -19.23
CA PRO A 237 -4.80 18.78 -18.76
C PRO A 237 -5.48 19.47 -17.58
N VAL A 238 -4.77 19.79 -16.50
CA VAL A 238 -5.39 20.35 -15.28
C VAL A 238 -6.18 21.64 -15.56
N ASP A 239 -5.63 22.51 -16.42
CA ASP A 239 -6.23 23.80 -16.82
C ASP A 239 -7.23 23.69 -17.98
N SER A 240 -7.77 22.50 -18.25
CA SER A 240 -8.78 22.32 -19.31
C SER A 240 -9.98 23.24 -19.06
N SER A 241 -10.33 24.04 -20.07
CA SER A 241 -11.50 24.93 -20.07
C SER A 241 -12.77 24.26 -20.62
N SER A 242 -12.67 23.00 -21.06
CA SER A 242 -13.81 22.25 -21.61
C SER A 242 -14.79 21.85 -20.51
N ASN A 243 -16.09 22.03 -20.77
CA ASN A 243 -17.16 21.56 -19.91
C ASN A 243 -18.22 20.80 -20.75
N PRO A 244 -18.35 19.47 -20.63
CA PRO A 244 -17.60 18.61 -19.72
C PRO A 244 -16.10 18.52 -20.09
N ARG A 245 -15.27 18.22 -19.08
CA ARG A 245 -13.83 17.99 -19.25
C ARG A 245 -13.59 16.83 -20.20
N ILE A 246 -12.68 17.00 -21.15
CA ILE A 246 -12.30 15.94 -22.10
C ILE A 246 -11.23 15.05 -21.44
N TRP A 247 -11.47 13.74 -21.49
CA TRP A 247 -10.59 12.70 -20.95
C TRP A 247 -10.11 11.78 -22.08
N GLU A 248 -8.80 11.53 -22.12
CA GLU A 248 -8.17 10.66 -23.12
C GLU A 248 -7.62 9.41 -22.46
N ASN A 249 -7.74 8.25 -23.11
CA ASN A 249 -7.10 7.03 -22.64
C ASN A 249 -5.58 7.18 -22.71
N VAL A 250 -4.88 6.83 -21.63
CA VAL A 250 -3.42 6.78 -21.60
C VAL A 250 -2.93 5.53 -22.33
N PHE A 251 -3.60 4.40 -22.07
CA PHE A 251 -3.25 3.11 -22.68
C PHE A 251 -4.34 2.61 -23.61
N ILE A 252 -3.93 2.01 -24.73
CA ILE A 252 -4.80 1.18 -25.54
C ILE A 252 -5.01 -0.14 -24.79
N GLY A 253 -6.27 -0.55 -24.63
CA GLY A 253 -6.61 -1.80 -23.96
C GLY A 253 -5.97 -3.03 -24.62
N ASP A 254 -5.49 -3.97 -23.81
CA ASP A 254 -4.95 -5.25 -24.24
C ASP A 254 -5.78 -6.36 -23.58
N GLN A 255 -6.36 -7.25 -24.40
CA GLN A 255 -7.25 -8.31 -23.93
C GLN A 255 -6.58 -9.27 -22.94
N ASN A 256 -5.24 -9.37 -22.95
CA ASN A 256 -4.51 -10.31 -22.11
C ASN A 256 -3.84 -9.65 -20.90
N LEU A 257 -3.82 -8.32 -20.82
CA LEU A 257 -3.10 -7.57 -19.80
C LEU A 257 -4.06 -6.62 -19.07
N VAL A 258 -4.27 -6.90 -17.79
CA VAL A 258 -5.05 -6.07 -16.88
C VAL A 258 -4.11 -5.18 -16.07
N ILE A 259 -4.48 -3.92 -15.89
CA ILE A 259 -3.84 -3.02 -14.92
C ILE A 259 -4.62 -3.13 -13.62
N GLU A 260 -3.97 -3.67 -12.59
CA GLU A 260 -4.56 -3.87 -11.26
C GLU A 260 -4.43 -2.62 -10.41
N ASP A 261 -3.32 -1.90 -10.55
CA ASP A 261 -3.05 -0.68 -9.79
C ASP A 261 -2.08 0.24 -10.54
N VAL A 262 -2.13 1.52 -10.19
CA VAL A 262 -1.33 2.61 -10.74
C VAL A 262 -0.77 3.42 -9.58
N ASP A 263 0.53 3.67 -9.62
CA ASP A 263 1.17 4.59 -8.69
C ASP A 263 2.16 5.52 -9.41
N PHE A 264 2.39 6.70 -8.85
CA PHE A 264 3.19 7.76 -9.44
C PHE A 264 4.38 8.15 -8.57
N CYS A 265 5.46 8.54 -9.23
CA CYS A 265 6.47 9.45 -8.70
C CYS A 265 6.75 10.55 -9.73
N ASN A 266 7.58 11.53 -9.38
CA ASN A 266 7.89 12.68 -10.23
C ASN A 266 8.53 12.29 -11.59
N SER A 267 9.07 11.07 -11.71
CA SER A 267 9.79 10.64 -12.91
C SER A 267 9.20 9.41 -13.59
N HIS A 268 8.31 8.66 -12.94
CA HIS A 268 7.81 7.39 -13.45
C HIS A 268 6.36 7.15 -13.05
N LEU A 269 5.66 6.46 -13.94
CA LEU A 269 4.41 5.75 -13.68
C LEU A 269 4.77 4.30 -13.38
N VAL A 270 4.24 3.74 -12.29
CA VAL A 270 4.44 2.35 -11.91
C VAL A 270 3.11 1.64 -11.94
N LEU A 271 3.10 0.46 -12.54
CA LEU A 271 1.90 -0.33 -12.79
C LEU A 271 2.04 -1.68 -12.10
N ILE A 272 1.00 -2.09 -11.40
CA ILE A 272 0.77 -3.50 -11.07
C ILE A 272 -0.10 -4.06 -12.18
N THR A 273 0.38 -5.11 -12.84
CA THR A 273 -0.31 -5.72 -13.96
C THR A 273 -0.59 -7.19 -13.73
N ARG A 274 -1.55 -7.74 -14.46
CA ARG A 274 -1.85 -9.16 -14.48
C ARG A 274 -2.08 -9.66 -15.90
N GLU A 275 -1.33 -10.70 -16.28
CA GLU A 275 -1.57 -11.46 -17.51
C GLU A 275 -2.08 -12.86 -17.15
N GLY A 276 -3.37 -13.10 -17.34
CA GLY A 276 -4.05 -14.30 -16.83
C GLY A 276 -3.95 -14.38 -15.29
N ARG A 277 -3.10 -15.28 -14.78
CA ARG A 277 -2.82 -15.46 -13.33
C ARG A 277 -1.48 -14.88 -12.89
N LYS A 278 -0.68 -14.37 -13.82
CA LYS A 278 0.68 -13.91 -13.54
C LYS A 278 0.68 -12.43 -13.26
N TYR A 279 1.02 -12.06 -12.03
CA TYR A 279 1.24 -10.67 -11.66
C TYR A 279 2.58 -10.15 -12.19
N GLY A 280 2.63 -8.84 -12.41
CA GLY A 280 3.80 -8.08 -12.81
C GLY A 280 3.85 -6.75 -12.07
N ILE A 281 5.07 -6.23 -11.87
CA ILE A 281 5.30 -4.83 -11.51
C ILE A 281 6.16 -4.26 -12.62
N CYS A 282 5.77 -3.13 -13.19
CA CYS A 282 6.60 -2.46 -14.17
C CYS A 282 6.58 -0.94 -14.03
N SER A 283 7.67 -0.31 -14.49
CA SER A 283 7.81 1.15 -14.52
C SER A 283 7.91 1.68 -15.94
N VAL A 284 7.31 2.85 -16.13
CA VAL A 284 7.31 3.63 -17.38
C VAL A 284 7.81 5.03 -17.05
N ALA A 285 8.80 5.52 -17.79
CA ALA A 285 9.31 6.87 -17.60
C ALA A 285 8.25 7.92 -17.98
N LEU A 286 8.17 8.98 -17.17
CA LEU A 286 7.37 10.17 -17.43
C LEU A 286 8.29 11.34 -17.81
N PRO A 287 7.87 12.24 -18.73
CA PRO A 287 6.61 12.21 -19.48
C PRO A 287 6.57 11.09 -20.55
N LEU A 288 5.39 10.54 -20.83
CA LEU A 288 5.25 9.52 -21.89
C LEU A 288 5.63 10.09 -23.26
N PRO A 289 6.32 9.33 -24.13
CA PRO A 289 6.65 9.77 -25.49
C PRO A 289 5.40 9.84 -26.39
N GLY A 290 5.30 10.85 -27.27
CA GLY A 290 4.32 10.84 -28.38
C GLY A 290 2.86 11.18 -28.04
N TRP A 291 2.64 12.05 -27.04
CA TRP A 291 1.39 12.47 -26.36
C TRP A 291 0.10 12.85 -27.11
N LYS A 292 -0.06 12.56 -28.40
CA LYS A 292 -1.31 12.91 -29.11
C LYS A 292 -2.38 11.81 -29.07
N GLN A 293 -2.02 10.57 -28.72
CA GLN A 293 -2.93 9.42 -28.74
C GLN A 293 -2.55 8.41 -27.65
N ALA A 294 -3.51 7.54 -27.29
CA ALA A 294 -3.27 6.39 -26.43
C ALA A 294 -2.18 5.48 -27.02
N VAL A 295 -1.38 4.84 -26.17
CA VAL A 295 -0.26 3.97 -26.57
C VAL A 295 -0.42 2.56 -26.01
N HIS A 296 0.11 1.55 -26.70
CA HIS A 296 0.20 0.22 -26.10
C HIS A 296 1.29 0.21 -25.03
N LEU A 297 1.01 -0.31 -23.83
CA LEU A 297 1.99 -0.34 -22.74
C LEU A 297 3.32 -0.98 -23.17
N ARG A 298 3.26 -2.03 -23.99
CA ARG A 298 4.45 -2.77 -24.46
C ARG A 298 5.36 -1.93 -25.37
N GLU A 299 4.82 -0.94 -26.09
CA GLU A 299 5.60 -0.04 -26.96
C GLU A 299 6.50 0.90 -26.14
N LEU A 300 6.14 1.13 -24.87
CA LEU A 300 6.92 1.96 -23.95
C LEU A 300 8.12 1.23 -23.34
N GLN A 301 8.31 -0.05 -23.69
CA GLN A 301 9.39 -0.90 -23.20
C GLN A 301 9.53 -0.82 -21.66
N PRO A 302 8.45 -1.12 -20.92
CA PRO A 302 8.46 -0.98 -19.47
C PRO A 302 9.47 -1.93 -18.83
N HIS A 303 10.12 -1.46 -17.77
CA HIS A 303 11.05 -2.29 -17.00
C HIS A 303 10.25 -3.11 -16.00
N PHE A 304 10.33 -4.44 -16.10
CA PHE A 304 9.63 -5.36 -15.21
C PHE A 304 10.52 -5.82 -14.06
N LEU A 305 9.98 -5.82 -12.84
CA LEU A 305 10.59 -6.48 -11.71
C LEU A 305 10.42 -8.00 -11.86
N PRO A 306 11.50 -8.81 -11.76
CA PRO A 306 11.40 -10.26 -11.83
C PRO A 306 10.75 -10.81 -10.55
N LEU A 307 9.60 -11.48 -10.70
CA LEU A 307 8.80 -11.99 -9.58
C LEU A 307 8.90 -13.51 -9.42
N PRO A 308 8.66 -14.04 -8.20
CA PRO A 308 8.46 -15.47 -7.96
C PRO A 308 7.34 -16.06 -8.81
N LYS A 309 7.35 -17.38 -9.01
CA LYS A 309 6.38 -18.06 -9.89
C LYS A 309 4.94 -17.97 -9.37
N HIS A 310 4.74 -18.09 -8.06
CA HIS A 310 3.43 -18.25 -7.44
C HIS A 310 2.99 -16.99 -6.68
N VAL A 311 3.19 -15.80 -7.26
CA VAL A 311 2.65 -14.56 -6.68
C VAL A 311 1.13 -14.58 -6.76
N CYS A 312 0.46 -14.29 -5.66
CA CYS A 312 -1.01 -14.24 -5.58
C CYS A 312 -1.56 -12.84 -5.35
N ASN A 313 -0.74 -11.93 -4.82
CA ASN A 313 -1.10 -10.54 -4.57
C ASN A 313 0.17 -9.67 -4.55
N ILE A 314 0.03 -8.43 -5.00
CA ILE A 314 1.04 -7.38 -4.88
C ILE A 314 0.34 -6.16 -4.31
N SER A 315 0.86 -5.62 -3.22
CA SER A 315 0.32 -4.40 -2.60
C SER A 315 1.38 -3.31 -2.55
N PRO A 316 1.05 -2.06 -2.93
CA PRO A 316 1.99 -0.95 -2.78
C PRO A 316 2.32 -0.73 -1.31
N GLY A 317 3.58 -0.39 -1.03
CA GLY A 317 4.02 0.08 0.27
C GLY A 317 3.69 1.57 0.48
N PRO A 318 4.11 2.14 1.62
CA PRO A 318 3.95 3.57 1.91
C PRO A 318 4.90 4.41 1.04
N ASN A 319 4.48 4.68 -0.20
CA ASN A 319 5.24 5.41 -1.23
C ASN A 319 4.93 6.92 -1.23
N TYR A 320 4.97 7.55 -0.04
CA TYR A 320 4.53 8.94 0.14
C TYR A 320 5.46 10.00 -0.47
N ASP A 321 6.76 9.70 -0.62
CA ASP A 321 7.71 10.64 -1.20
C ASP A 321 7.59 10.64 -2.72
N TYR A 322 6.88 11.63 -3.25
CA TYR A 322 6.68 11.83 -4.68
C TYR A 322 7.98 11.95 -5.48
N TYR A 323 9.07 12.44 -4.88
CA TYR A 323 10.36 12.59 -5.57
C TYR A 323 11.28 11.38 -5.43
N SER A 324 10.86 10.36 -4.68
CA SER A 324 11.62 9.14 -4.53
C SER A 324 11.76 8.40 -5.86
N LYS A 325 12.98 7.90 -6.12
CA LYS A 325 13.26 6.98 -7.24
C LYS A 325 13.06 5.52 -6.85
N THR A 326 12.82 5.25 -5.57
CA THR A 326 12.61 3.93 -5.03
C THR A 326 11.19 3.81 -4.51
N MET A 327 10.48 2.79 -4.97
CA MET A 327 9.14 2.48 -4.50
C MET A 327 9.10 1.11 -3.85
N ARG A 328 8.33 1.00 -2.78
CA ARG A 328 8.20 -0.20 -1.98
C ARG A 328 6.93 -0.96 -2.35
N PHE A 329 7.04 -2.29 -2.36
CA PHE A 329 5.93 -3.20 -2.60
C PHE A 329 5.98 -4.37 -1.62
N THR A 330 4.82 -4.91 -1.27
CA THR A 330 4.70 -6.20 -0.58
C THR A 330 4.25 -7.24 -1.60
N ILE A 331 5.04 -8.30 -1.76
CA ILE A 331 4.78 -9.40 -2.68
C ILE A 331 4.38 -10.61 -1.86
N SER A 332 3.19 -11.14 -2.14
CA SER A 332 2.61 -12.28 -1.41
C SER A 332 2.48 -13.51 -2.30
N SER A 333 2.66 -14.69 -1.70
CA SER A 333 2.54 -15.97 -2.39
C SER A 333 1.99 -17.04 -1.44
N PRO A 334 1.27 -18.06 -1.94
CA PRO A 334 0.84 -19.20 -1.12
C PRO A 334 1.98 -20.12 -0.67
N VAL A 335 3.18 -19.96 -1.21
CA VAL A 335 4.36 -20.81 -0.93
C VAL A 335 5.63 -19.99 -0.67
N MET A 336 5.47 -18.73 -0.27
CA MET A 336 6.58 -17.86 0.13
C MET A 336 6.06 -16.84 1.14
N PRO A 337 6.72 -16.64 2.29
CA PRO A 337 6.36 -15.56 3.21
C PRO A 337 6.40 -14.20 2.52
N ASP A 338 5.50 -13.30 2.92
CA ASP A 338 5.42 -11.94 2.38
C ASP A 338 6.81 -11.28 2.30
N ALA A 339 7.13 -10.75 1.14
CA ALA A 339 8.39 -10.08 0.87
C ALA A 339 8.15 -8.59 0.63
N VAL A 340 8.73 -7.74 1.49
CA VAL A 340 8.77 -6.29 1.28
C VAL A 340 9.99 -5.98 0.42
N VAL A 341 9.78 -5.36 -0.73
CA VAL A 341 10.79 -5.10 -1.75
C VAL A 341 10.85 -3.62 -2.06
N ASP A 342 12.06 -3.09 -2.15
CA ASP A 342 12.34 -1.77 -2.71
C ASP A 342 12.73 -1.93 -4.19
N TYR A 343 12.10 -1.16 -5.07
CA TYR A 343 12.30 -1.15 -6.51
C TYR A 343 12.81 0.22 -6.98
N ASP A 344 14.03 0.28 -7.50
CA ASP A 344 14.63 1.47 -8.11
C ASP A 344 14.13 1.61 -9.56
N LEU A 345 13.27 2.60 -9.76
CA LEU A 345 12.57 2.84 -11.01
C LEU A 345 13.51 3.28 -12.13
N SER A 346 14.67 3.85 -11.79
CA SER A 346 15.58 4.47 -12.75
C SER A 346 16.45 3.47 -13.50
N ASN A 347 16.72 2.31 -12.89
CA ASN A 347 17.63 1.30 -13.44
C ASN A 347 17.08 -0.13 -13.34
N GLY A 348 15.88 -0.31 -12.78
CA GLY A 348 15.21 -1.60 -12.65
C GLY A 348 15.78 -2.51 -11.56
N ARG A 349 16.73 -2.03 -10.74
CA ARG A 349 17.28 -2.81 -9.62
C ARG A 349 16.26 -2.88 -8.49
N TRP A 350 16.33 -3.95 -7.71
CA TRP A 350 15.46 -4.16 -6.57
C TRP A 350 16.18 -4.94 -5.48
N ASN A 351 15.66 -4.84 -4.24
CA ASN A 351 16.16 -5.61 -3.11
C ASN A 351 15.04 -5.93 -2.12
N ILE A 352 15.13 -7.08 -1.46
CA ILE A 352 14.24 -7.45 -0.35
C ILE A 352 14.68 -6.68 0.88
N VAL A 353 13.77 -5.88 1.42
CA VAL A 353 13.94 -5.10 2.65
C VAL A 353 13.61 -5.95 3.87
N GLN A 354 12.54 -6.74 3.76
CA GLN A 354 12.06 -7.57 4.85
C GLN A 354 11.37 -8.81 4.28
N GLN A 355 11.78 -9.98 4.75
CA GLN A 355 11.08 -11.23 4.50
C GLN A 355 11.36 -12.18 5.65
N GLN A 356 10.34 -12.87 6.15
CA GLN A 356 10.52 -13.88 7.18
C GLN A 356 11.32 -15.06 6.63
N ASN A 357 12.33 -15.52 7.38
CA ASN A 357 13.06 -16.75 7.04
C ASN A 357 12.48 -17.93 7.82
N MET A 358 11.67 -18.75 7.13
CA MET A 358 11.06 -19.95 7.72
C MET A 358 12.00 -21.17 7.71
N LEU A 359 13.13 -21.08 7.03
CA LEU A 359 14.11 -22.16 6.88
C LEU A 359 15.11 -22.23 8.04
N HIS A 360 14.76 -21.70 9.22
CA HIS A 360 15.61 -21.72 10.41
C HIS A 360 16.04 -23.13 10.88
N GLU A 361 15.53 -24.23 10.31
CA GLU A 361 16.14 -25.55 10.44
C GLU A 361 17.55 -25.64 9.81
N ARG A 362 17.95 -24.72 8.91
CA ARG A 362 19.35 -24.51 8.51
C ARG A 362 20.16 -23.70 9.53
N THR A 363 19.54 -22.97 10.45
CA THR A 363 20.22 -22.08 11.42
C THR A 363 20.25 -22.66 12.85
N ARG A 364 19.44 -23.67 13.16
CA ARG A 364 19.44 -24.37 14.46
C ARG A 364 20.56 -25.39 14.66
N ILE A 365 21.51 -25.50 13.72
CA ILE A 365 22.82 -26.14 13.96
C ILE A 365 23.88 -25.10 14.41
N LEU A 366 23.57 -23.80 14.45
CA LEU A 366 24.56 -22.74 14.75
C LEU A 366 24.48 -22.10 16.13
N TYR A 367 23.53 -22.48 16.99
CA TYR A 367 23.54 -22.09 18.41
C TYR A 367 23.17 -23.28 19.28
N GLY A 368 24.13 -24.19 19.46
CA GLY A 368 23.92 -25.34 20.34
C GLY A 368 24.94 -26.48 20.32
N THR A 369 26.06 -26.44 19.61
CA THR A 369 27.31 -27.15 20.02
C THR A 369 28.48 -26.64 19.19
N ALA A 370 29.63 -26.45 19.84
CA ALA A 370 30.82 -25.86 19.26
C ALA A 370 31.28 -26.56 17.97
N LEU A 371 31.50 -25.80 16.90
CA LEU A 371 32.62 -26.04 16.00
C LEU A 371 33.09 -24.74 15.32
N SER A 372 34.36 -24.49 15.54
CA SER A 372 35.16 -23.36 15.07
C SER A 372 35.30 -23.28 13.54
N SER A 373 35.48 -22.05 13.05
CA SER A 373 36.36 -21.69 11.92
C SER A 373 36.23 -22.49 10.62
N ALA A 374 35.24 -22.20 9.77
CA ALA A 374 35.32 -22.61 8.35
C ALA A 374 34.50 -21.79 7.34
N ILE A 375 33.57 -20.92 7.78
CA ILE A 375 32.66 -20.22 6.84
C ILE A 375 33.04 -18.74 6.63
N ALA A 376 33.99 -18.20 7.41
CA ALA A 376 34.42 -16.81 7.30
C ALA A 376 35.31 -16.50 6.07
N GLU A 377 35.73 -17.50 5.29
CA GLU A 377 36.67 -17.28 4.16
C GLU A 377 36.03 -17.37 2.75
N LYS A 378 34.70 -17.58 2.64
CA LYS A 378 34.04 -17.65 1.31
C LYS A 378 33.09 -16.50 0.99
N THR A 379 32.94 -15.51 1.87
CA THR A 379 32.05 -14.36 1.63
C THR A 379 32.80 -13.05 1.33
N THR A 380 34.12 -13.11 1.14
CA THR A 380 34.97 -11.96 0.80
C THR A 380 35.75 -12.24 -0.48
N ASN A 381 35.04 -12.32 -1.61
CA ASN A 381 35.57 -12.02 -2.95
C ASN A 381 34.47 -12.23 -4.01
N VAL A 382 33.52 -11.29 -4.10
CA VAL A 382 32.74 -11.12 -5.33
C VAL A 382 33.24 -9.84 -6.00
N LYS A 383 34.20 -10.01 -6.92
CA LYS A 383 34.58 -8.98 -7.87
C LYS A 383 33.42 -8.79 -8.85
N PHE A 384 33.03 -7.55 -9.09
CA PHE A 384 32.17 -7.16 -10.20
C PHE A 384 32.79 -7.66 -11.52
N SER A 385 32.11 -8.58 -12.20
CA SER A 385 32.40 -8.91 -13.60
C SER A 385 31.14 -8.81 -14.45
N SER A 386 31.19 -7.86 -15.38
CA SER A 386 30.54 -7.76 -16.69
C SER A 386 29.27 -8.55 -16.99
N MET A 387 28.27 -7.80 -17.49
CA MET A 387 27.10 -8.18 -18.27
C MET A 387 27.26 -9.49 -19.07
N ASN A 388 26.45 -10.51 -18.73
CA ASN A 388 25.65 -11.35 -19.64
C ASN A 388 25.22 -12.72 -19.06
N ASP A 389 24.73 -12.81 -17.81
CA ASP A 389 24.09 -14.05 -17.31
C ASP A 389 22.97 -13.75 -16.28
N VAL A 390 21.76 -13.44 -16.76
CA VAL A 390 20.58 -13.05 -15.93
C VAL A 390 19.59 -14.21 -15.75
N LYS A 391 20.00 -15.46 -15.56
CA LYS A 391 19.03 -16.58 -15.52
C LYS A 391 19.10 -17.58 -14.37
N SER A 392 19.99 -17.42 -13.39
CA SER A 392 20.05 -18.38 -12.25
C SER A 392 20.17 -17.75 -10.86
N GLU A 393 20.71 -16.54 -10.72
CA GLU A 393 21.02 -15.99 -9.39
C GLU A 393 19.78 -15.41 -8.68
N ASP A 394 18.82 -14.83 -9.41
CA ASP A 394 17.66 -14.16 -8.81
C ASP A 394 16.70 -15.10 -8.06
N ARG A 395 16.64 -16.39 -8.39
CA ARG A 395 15.78 -17.35 -7.68
C ARG A 395 16.23 -17.58 -6.24
N ASN A 396 17.51 -17.37 -5.94
CA ASN A 396 18.06 -17.59 -4.60
C ASN A 396 17.86 -16.38 -3.65
N LEU A 397 17.31 -15.26 -4.15
CA LEU A 397 17.03 -14.07 -3.33
C LEU A 397 15.77 -14.24 -2.48
N TRP A 398 14.75 -14.91 -3.01
CA TRP A 398 13.47 -15.09 -2.33
C TRP A 398 13.53 -16.26 -1.33
N ASN A 399 12.97 -16.10 -0.13
CA ASN A 399 12.72 -17.21 0.81
C ASN A 399 11.54 -18.08 0.32
N ASP A 400 11.63 -18.56 -0.92
CA ASP A 400 10.63 -19.38 -1.59
C ASP A 400 10.62 -20.80 -0.99
N LEU A 401 9.43 -21.33 -0.69
CA LEU A 401 9.23 -22.64 -0.07
C LEU A 401 8.70 -23.68 -1.06
N SER A 402 8.76 -23.40 -2.37
CA SER A 402 8.26 -24.27 -3.44
C SER A 402 8.98 -25.62 -3.51
N GLU A 403 10.14 -25.76 -2.88
CA GLU A 403 10.85 -27.04 -2.72
C GLU A 403 10.16 -27.98 -1.70
N PHE A 404 9.46 -27.42 -0.71
CA PHE A 404 8.75 -28.19 0.34
C PHE A 404 7.25 -28.28 0.09
N TYR A 405 6.66 -27.21 -0.43
CA TYR A 405 5.23 -27.08 -0.66
C TYR A 405 4.97 -26.85 -2.15
N ALA A 406 4.01 -27.57 -2.71
CA ALA A 406 3.54 -27.34 -4.07
C ALA A 406 2.38 -26.35 -4.05
N CYS A 407 2.30 -25.51 -5.08
CA CYS A 407 1.14 -24.67 -5.39
C CYS A 407 0.67 -25.04 -6.80
N GLU A 408 -0.59 -25.48 -6.90
CA GLU A 408 -1.22 -25.86 -8.17
C GLU A 408 -2.48 -25.02 -8.39
N HIS A 409 -2.80 -24.78 -9.67
CA HIS A 409 -4.02 -24.11 -10.06
C HIS A 409 -4.85 -25.06 -10.90
N HIS A 410 -6.13 -25.15 -10.58
CA HIS A 410 -7.11 -25.98 -11.28
C HIS A 410 -8.33 -25.12 -11.59
N ASP A 411 -9.01 -25.41 -12.70
CA ASP A 411 -10.31 -24.80 -13.01
C ASP A 411 -11.37 -25.87 -12.86
N VAL A 412 -12.38 -25.62 -12.04
CA VAL A 412 -13.46 -26.57 -11.75
C VAL A 412 -14.77 -26.03 -12.26
N SER A 413 -15.50 -26.83 -13.04
CA SER A 413 -16.82 -26.46 -13.52
C SER A 413 -17.81 -26.39 -12.36
N SER A 414 -18.47 -25.24 -12.22
CA SER A 414 -19.68 -25.05 -11.41
C SER A 414 -20.88 -25.76 -12.06
N TYR A 415 -22.02 -25.78 -11.36
CA TYR A 415 -23.26 -26.45 -11.79
C TYR A 415 -23.86 -25.85 -13.07
N ASP A 416 -23.52 -24.60 -13.38
CA ASP A 416 -23.96 -23.83 -14.55
C ASP A 416 -22.91 -23.81 -15.68
N GLY A 417 -21.78 -24.50 -15.51
CA GLY A 417 -20.68 -24.52 -16.48
C GLY A 417 -19.67 -23.38 -16.33
N ALA A 418 -19.87 -22.44 -15.39
CA ALA A 418 -18.86 -21.43 -15.08
C ALA A 418 -17.61 -22.10 -14.49
N MET A 419 -16.41 -21.70 -14.93
CA MET A 419 -15.16 -22.25 -14.41
C MET A 419 -14.72 -21.47 -13.17
N VAL A 420 -14.66 -22.16 -12.03
CA VAL A 420 -14.20 -21.62 -10.74
C VAL A 420 -12.72 -21.94 -10.55
N PRO A 421 -11.83 -20.93 -10.49
CA PRO A 421 -10.42 -21.16 -10.21
C PRO A 421 -10.21 -21.67 -8.78
N LEU A 422 -9.39 -22.71 -8.66
CA LEU A 422 -8.88 -23.25 -7.42
C LEU A 422 -7.38 -23.04 -7.33
N THR A 423 -6.91 -22.56 -6.17
CA THR A 423 -5.49 -22.61 -5.81
C THR A 423 -5.30 -23.65 -4.71
N ILE A 424 -4.45 -24.65 -4.96
CA ILE A 424 -4.24 -25.78 -4.06
C ILE A 424 -2.79 -25.78 -3.58
N VAL A 425 -2.59 -25.82 -2.26
CA VAL A 425 -1.29 -25.86 -1.59
C VAL A 425 -1.17 -27.13 -0.76
N TYR A 426 -0.07 -27.86 -0.91
CA TYR A 426 0.17 -29.10 -0.18
C TYR A 426 1.66 -29.38 0.04
N SER A 427 2.01 -30.16 1.08
CA SER A 427 3.38 -30.63 1.30
C SER A 427 3.79 -31.68 0.27
N ARG A 428 4.91 -31.47 -0.42
CA ARG A 428 5.47 -32.45 -1.36
C ARG A 428 5.87 -33.76 -0.69
N LYS A 429 6.27 -33.70 0.58
CA LYS A 429 6.74 -34.86 1.36
C LYS A 429 5.61 -35.61 2.04
N ASN A 430 4.65 -34.89 2.61
CA ASN A 430 3.68 -35.46 3.54
C ASN A 430 2.29 -35.70 2.93
N ARG A 431 2.04 -35.22 1.71
CA ARG A 431 0.80 -35.55 0.97
C ARG A 431 0.73 -37.06 0.74
N LYS A 432 -0.42 -37.63 1.11
CA LYS A 432 -0.83 -39.00 0.78
C LYS A 432 -2.00 -38.93 -0.19
N ASP A 433 -1.81 -39.45 -1.40
CA ASP A 433 -2.87 -39.44 -2.40
C ASP A 433 -4.12 -40.17 -1.90
N ASN A 434 -5.29 -39.57 -2.15
CA ASN A 434 -6.62 -40.04 -1.74
C ASN A 434 -6.83 -40.26 -0.23
N GLN A 435 -5.90 -39.83 0.63
CA GLN A 435 -5.99 -40.00 2.09
C GLN A 435 -5.74 -38.72 2.87
N SER A 436 -5.18 -37.69 2.22
CA SER A 436 -4.88 -36.41 2.87
C SER A 436 -6.18 -35.67 3.21
N PRO A 437 -6.36 -35.19 4.46
CA PRO A 437 -7.47 -34.31 4.79
C PRO A 437 -7.36 -32.99 4.02
N GLY A 438 -8.51 -32.43 3.63
CA GLY A 438 -8.59 -31.17 2.89
C GLY A 438 -9.24 -30.06 3.71
N LEU A 439 -8.74 -28.84 3.57
CA LEU A 439 -9.37 -27.61 4.05
C LEU A 439 -9.65 -26.71 2.85
N LEU A 440 -10.92 -26.40 2.60
CA LEU A 440 -11.36 -25.53 1.50
C LEU A 440 -11.80 -24.17 2.04
N HIS A 441 -11.21 -23.10 1.50
CA HIS A 441 -11.55 -21.72 1.81
C HIS A 441 -12.37 -21.10 0.67
N GLY A 442 -13.41 -20.35 1.03
CA GLY A 442 -14.26 -19.57 0.13
C GLY A 442 -14.82 -18.32 0.85
N HIS A 443 -15.12 -17.27 0.09
CA HIS A 443 -15.75 -16.04 0.61
C HIS A 443 -16.91 -15.59 -0.28
N GLY A 444 -16.65 -15.13 -1.51
CA GLY A 444 -17.66 -14.89 -2.55
C GLY A 444 -18.58 -13.69 -2.32
N ALA A 445 -18.11 -12.63 -1.64
CA ALA A 445 -18.88 -11.42 -1.40
C ALA A 445 -18.03 -10.15 -1.61
N TYR A 446 -18.71 -9.04 -1.90
CA TYR A 446 -18.14 -7.68 -2.00
C TYR A 446 -17.03 -7.47 -3.05
N GLY A 447 -16.83 -8.42 -3.96
CA GLY A 447 -15.71 -8.37 -4.91
C GLY A 447 -14.34 -8.60 -4.24
N GLU A 448 -14.30 -9.07 -3.00
CA GLU A 448 -13.06 -9.33 -2.28
C GLU A 448 -12.33 -10.55 -2.85
N MET A 449 -11.08 -10.35 -3.23
CA MET A 449 -10.19 -11.44 -3.62
C MET A 449 -9.77 -12.24 -2.38
N LEU A 450 -9.86 -13.57 -2.45
CA LEU A 450 -9.42 -14.42 -1.34
C LEU A 450 -7.95 -14.20 -1.00
N ASP A 451 -7.65 -14.03 0.30
CA ASP A 451 -6.29 -13.96 0.81
C ASP A 451 -5.61 -15.35 0.75
N LYS A 452 -4.74 -15.51 -0.26
CA LYS A 452 -3.96 -16.73 -0.52
C LYS A 452 -2.52 -16.61 -0.05
N ARG A 453 -2.15 -15.59 0.74
CA ARG A 453 -0.77 -15.40 1.17
C ARG A 453 -0.32 -16.50 2.14
N TRP A 454 0.99 -16.74 2.20
CA TRP A 454 1.57 -17.64 3.17
C TRP A 454 1.33 -17.11 4.59
N ARG A 455 0.71 -17.94 5.43
CA ARG A 455 0.56 -17.70 6.87
C ARG A 455 1.32 -18.78 7.63
N SER A 456 1.99 -18.41 8.72
CA SER A 456 2.82 -19.35 9.49
C SER A 456 2.00 -20.53 10.05
N GLU A 457 0.71 -20.33 10.27
CA GLU A 457 -0.25 -21.33 10.72
C GLU A 457 -0.46 -22.43 9.68
N LEU A 458 -0.39 -22.11 8.37
CA LEU A 458 -0.52 -23.08 7.28
C LEU A 458 0.56 -24.15 7.36
N LYS A 459 1.78 -23.79 7.81
CA LYS A 459 2.89 -24.73 7.98
C LYS A 459 2.48 -25.93 8.83
N SER A 460 1.76 -25.69 9.93
CA SER A 460 1.33 -26.76 10.83
C SER A 460 0.37 -27.75 10.17
N LEU A 461 -0.50 -27.28 9.28
CA LEU A 461 -1.43 -28.13 8.54
C LEU A 461 -0.69 -28.91 7.44
N LEU A 462 0.08 -28.20 6.61
CA LEU A 462 0.80 -28.78 5.48
C LEU A 462 1.81 -29.84 5.95
N ASP A 463 2.54 -29.59 7.03
CA ASP A 463 3.50 -30.54 7.59
C ASP A 463 2.83 -31.80 8.16
N ARG A 464 1.54 -31.74 8.49
CA ARG A 464 0.73 -32.90 8.91
C ARG A 464 0.01 -33.59 7.75
N GLY A 465 0.32 -33.21 6.51
CA GLY A 465 -0.23 -33.80 5.29
C GLY A 465 -1.62 -33.28 4.92
N TRP A 466 -2.08 -32.16 5.48
CA TRP A 466 -3.30 -31.50 5.01
C TRP A 466 -3.07 -30.86 3.64
N ILE A 467 -4.12 -30.83 2.83
CA ILE A 467 -4.21 -30.06 1.59
C ILE A 467 -5.05 -28.82 1.88
N VAL A 468 -4.55 -27.63 1.53
CA VAL A 468 -5.28 -26.37 1.65
C VAL A 468 -5.68 -25.92 0.26
N ALA A 469 -6.96 -25.60 0.06
CA ALA A 469 -7.50 -25.13 -1.21
C ALA A 469 -8.24 -23.81 -1.02
N TYR A 470 -8.14 -22.93 -2.01
CA TYR A 470 -8.84 -21.65 -2.07
C TYR A 470 -9.69 -21.65 -3.34
N ALA A 471 -11.00 -21.41 -3.19
CA ALA A 471 -11.93 -21.35 -4.31
C ALA A 471 -12.37 -19.90 -4.57
N ASP A 472 -11.97 -19.37 -5.72
CA ASP A 472 -12.32 -18.02 -6.17
C ASP A 472 -13.76 -18.04 -6.75
N VAL A 473 -14.74 -18.10 -5.83
CA VAL A 473 -16.19 -18.23 -6.10
C VAL A 473 -16.91 -16.91 -6.28
#